data_AF-A0A507FEU1-F1
#
_entry.id   AF-A0A507FEU1-F1
#
_cell.length_a   1.000
_cell.length_b   1.000
_cell.length_c   1.000
_cell.angle_alpha   90.00
_cell.angle_beta   90.00
_cell.angle_gamma   90.00
#
_symmetry.space_group_name_H-M   'P 1'
#
loop_
_entity.id
_entity.type
_entity.pdbx_description
1 polymer ?
#
loop_
_entity_poly.entity_id
_entity_poly.type
_entity_poly.pdbx_seq_one_letter_code
_entity_poly.pdbx_strand_id
1 'polypeptide(L)'
;MLVLVLLAGFVHGQGLASQNFDAGMAALPVCAQQCVSTAVAGNAGSDLRAAVCRGAPQSPVLLSAMDCAILECVTQSDVTLARAGFNNLASACSFVLAPSPSVPTGVESTIPTGVIAPPAGISPLTGAVTAIPSTASSPSITVTRSAAPAVWTGCIMTSGAYLIITHPLTGSAFSVADPMVIQWSLGGVPDPAFSTLSVSFEVADASNQNNVVKANNGDLNLPSTLKVGDLKAETVVPNVVSGKNYTLRSVITDQSGVKNCFSPQFSVAGKAGALPSSSASAAANTVVSAASAAGTQVSTKVNAPASTAAGGVSASGAVSRFSIGTLLLMMGLVPFV
;
A
#
# COMPACT_ATOMS: atom_id res chain seq x y z
N MET A 1 -40.46 11.92 23.61
CA MET A 1 -39.26 12.76 23.91
C MET A 1 -37.93 12.11 23.54
N LEU A 2 -37.79 10.77 23.51
CA LEU A 2 -36.53 10.11 23.13
C LEU A 2 -36.10 10.32 21.66
N VAL A 3 -37.06 10.44 20.73
CA VAL A 3 -36.79 10.64 19.28
C VAL A 3 -36.29 12.06 18.95
N LEU A 4 -36.65 13.07 19.76
CA LEU A 4 -36.23 14.45 19.54
C LEU A 4 -34.77 14.71 19.97
N VAL A 5 -34.24 13.92 20.90
CA VAL A 5 -32.86 14.03 21.40
C VAL A 5 -31.84 13.42 20.44
N LEU A 6 -32.23 12.37 19.69
CA LEU A 6 -31.38 11.76 18.66
C LEU A 6 -31.19 12.66 17.41
N LEU A 7 -32.21 13.44 17.04
CA LEU A 7 -32.12 14.40 15.93
C LEU A 7 -31.28 15.64 16.28
N ALA A 8 -31.31 16.11 17.54
CA ALA A 8 -30.48 17.23 17.98
C ALA A 8 -28.98 16.87 18.05
N GLY A 9 -28.64 15.60 18.31
CA GLY A 9 -27.25 15.10 18.27
C GLY A 9 -26.68 15.02 16.84
N PHE A 10 -27.52 14.76 15.83
CA PHE A 10 -27.08 14.66 14.44
C PHE A 10 -26.72 16.03 13.83
N VAL A 11 -27.42 17.10 14.24
CA VAL A 11 -27.16 18.46 13.75
C VAL A 11 -25.88 19.06 14.36
N HIS A 12 -25.57 18.76 15.63
CA HIS A 12 -24.32 19.24 16.27
C HIS A 12 -23.07 18.45 15.82
N GLY A 13 -23.21 17.19 15.38
CA GLY A 13 -22.09 16.39 14.87
C GLY A 13 -21.56 16.86 13.51
N GLN A 14 -22.41 17.43 12.65
CA GLN A 14 -21.97 17.91 11.33
C GLN A 14 -21.13 19.18 11.38
N GLY A 15 -21.35 20.03 12.39
CA GLY A 15 -20.59 21.27 12.58
C GLY A 15 -19.11 21.03 12.88
N LEU A 16 -18.80 20.16 13.85
CA LEU A 16 -17.41 19.84 14.24
C LEU A 16 -16.64 19.16 13.11
N ALA A 17 -17.28 18.25 12.37
CA ALA A 17 -16.67 17.60 11.23
C ALA A 17 -16.41 18.58 10.06
N SER A 18 -17.23 19.65 9.92
CA SER A 18 -17.00 20.69 8.89
C SER A 18 -15.79 21.56 9.24
N GLN A 19 -15.68 21.98 10.50
CA GLN A 19 -14.57 22.83 10.96
C GLN A 19 -13.21 22.12 10.81
N ASN A 20 -13.16 20.82 11.09
CA ASN A 20 -11.93 20.03 10.92
C ASN A 20 -11.54 19.86 9.44
N PHE A 21 -12.53 19.79 8.53
CA PHE A 21 -12.28 19.71 7.10
C PHE A 21 -11.73 21.03 6.55
N ASP A 22 -12.36 22.15 6.91
CA ASP A 22 -11.93 23.48 6.48
C ASP A 22 -10.55 23.83 7.03
N ALA A 23 -10.28 23.49 8.29
CA ALA A 23 -8.95 23.63 8.89
C ALA A 23 -7.91 22.74 8.18
N GLY A 24 -8.28 21.51 7.80
CA GLY A 24 -7.42 20.61 7.04
C GLY A 24 -7.09 21.14 5.64
N MET A 25 -8.08 21.69 4.93
CA MET A 25 -7.88 22.35 3.63
C MET A 25 -6.99 23.60 3.76
N ALA A 26 -7.22 24.42 4.79
CA ALA A 26 -6.43 25.63 5.04
C ALA A 26 -4.97 25.33 5.41
N ALA A 27 -4.70 24.16 6.01
CA ALA A 27 -3.36 23.73 6.38
C ALA A 27 -2.53 23.18 5.20
N LEU A 28 -3.16 22.91 4.05
CA LEU A 28 -2.45 22.48 2.84
C LEU A 28 -1.64 23.65 2.24
N PRO A 29 -0.44 23.38 1.68
CA PRO A 29 0.26 24.39 0.89
C PRO A 29 -0.57 24.76 -0.35
N VAL A 30 -0.36 25.98 -0.87
CA VAL A 30 -1.17 26.54 -1.98
C VAL A 30 -1.17 25.62 -3.22
N CYS A 31 -0.03 24.99 -3.54
CA CYS A 31 0.06 24.01 -4.63
C CYS A 31 -0.88 22.81 -4.42
N ALA A 32 -0.95 22.26 -3.21
CA ALA A 32 -1.83 21.14 -2.91
C ALA A 32 -3.31 21.55 -2.90
N GLN A 33 -3.64 22.78 -2.48
CA GLN A 33 -5.00 23.32 -2.57
C GLN A 33 -5.47 23.44 -4.03
N GLN A 34 -4.58 23.91 -4.93
CA GLN A 34 -4.87 23.97 -6.37
C GLN A 34 -5.12 22.58 -6.95
N CYS A 35 -4.30 21.60 -6.57
CA CYS A 35 -4.49 20.20 -6.98
C CYS A 35 -5.81 19.60 -6.51
N VAL A 36 -6.23 19.87 -5.27
CA VAL A 36 -7.56 19.45 -4.78
C VAL A 36 -8.66 20.08 -5.61
N SER A 37 -8.59 21.39 -5.86
CA SER A 37 -9.62 22.09 -6.63
C SER A 37 -9.75 21.55 -8.06
N THR A 38 -8.64 21.22 -8.69
CA THR A 38 -8.60 20.64 -10.05
C THR A 38 -9.15 19.21 -10.07
N ALA A 39 -8.78 18.38 -9.09
CA ALA A 39 -9.30 17.02 -8.97
C ALA A 39 -10.82 16.98 -8.73
N VAL A 40 -11.36 17.98 -8.05
CA VAL A 40 -12.79 18.12 -7.76
C VAL A 40 -13.54 18.67 -8.96
N ALA A 41 -12.97 19.62 -9.70
CA ALA A 41 -13.56 20.16 -10.93
C ALA A 41 -13.81 19.07 -11.99
N GLY A 42 -12.98 18.01 -12.01
CA GLY A 42 -13.20 16.83 -12.85
C GLY A 42 -14.38 15.94 -12.45
N ASN A 43 -14.92 16.10 -11.23
CA ASN A 43 -16.09 15.37 -10.74
C ASN A 43 -17.31 16.29 -10.78
N ALA A 44 -18.01 16.27 -11.92
CA ALA A 44 -19.14 17.15 -12.20
C ALA A 44 -20.22 17.13 -11.10
N GLY A 45 -20.32 18.21 -10.34
CA GLY A 45 -21.48 18.53 -9.50
C GLY A 45 -21.46 18.00 -8.07
N SER A 46 -20.36 17.40 -7.59
CA SER A 46 -20.25 17.01 -6.17
C SER A 46 -19.68 18.15 -5.32
N ASP A 47 -20.29 18.39 -4.16
CA ASP A 47 -19.71 19.20 -3.09
C ASP A 47 -18.28 18.73 -2.80
N LEU A 48 -17.33 19.67 -2.69
CA LEU A 48 -15.90 19.41 -2.47
C LEU A 48 -15.68 18.39 -1.36
N ARG A 49 -16.38 18.57 -0.24
CA ARG A 49 -16.26 17.72 0.93
C ARG A 49 -16.83 16.33 0.67
N ALA A 50 -17.97 16.24 -0.03
CA ALA A 50 -18.53 14.96 -0.43
C ALA A 50 -17.60 14.21 -1.40
N ALA A 51 -16.98 14.91 -2.36
CA ALA A 51 -16.06 14.32 -3.32
C ALA A 51 -14.78 13.80 -2.65
N VAL A 52 -14.23 14.59 -1.73
CA VAL A 52 -13.02 14.26 -0.98
C VAL A 52 -13.28 13.14 0.03
N CYS A 53 -14.40 13.17 0.75
CA CYS A 53 -14.70 12.18 1.79
C CYS A 53 -15.34 10.89 1.27
N ARG A 54 -15.93 10.87 0.07
CA ARG A 54 -16.50 9.65 -0.51
C ARG A 54 -15.37 8.66 -0.83
N GLY A 55 -15.26 7.63 0.00
CA GLY A 55 -14.24 6.58 -0.14
C GLY A 55 -12.89 6.93 0.48
N ALA A 56 -12.79 7.98 1.29
CA ALA A 56 -11.56 8.27 2.05
C ALA A 56 -11.16 7.05 2.93
N PRO A 57 -9.86 6.74 3.04
CA PRO A 57 -8.70 7.45 2.51
C PRO A 57 -8.43 7.23 1.01
N GLN A 58 -9.13 6.31 0.37
CA GLN A 58 -8.94 5.93 -1.04
C GLN A 58 -9.82 6.72 -2.02
N SER A 59 -10.21 7.94 -1.65
CA SER A 59 -11.00 8.75 -2.58
C SER A 59 -10.16 8.98 -3.83
N PRO A 60 -10.67 8.67 -5.04
CA PRO A 60 -9.94 8.91 -6.28
C PRO A 60 -9.60 10.39 -6.46
N VAL A 61 -10.38 11.29 -5.85
CA VAL A 61 -10.11 12.72 -5.78
C VAL A 61 -8.87 13.00 -4.93
N LEU A 62 -8.76 12.35 -3.77
CA LEU A 62 -7.62 12.52 -2.87
C LEU A 62 -6.33 11.96 -3.49
N LEU A 63 -6.40 10.79 -4.13
CA LEU A 63 -5.25 10.20 -4.83
C LEU A 63 -4.79 11.08 -6.00
N SER A 64 -5.72 11.55 -6.83
CA SER A 64 -5.41 12.46 -7.94
C SER A 64 -4.81 13.78 -7.44
N ALA A 65 -5.36 14.36 -6.37
CA ALA A 65 -4.83 15.57 -5.75
C ALA A 65 -3.42 15.36 -5.16
N MET A 66 -3.16 14.19 -4.57
CA MET A 66 -1.82 13.83 -4.07
C MET A 66 -0.80 13.70 -5.20
N ASP A 67 -1.13 13.02 -6.30
CA ASP A 67 -0.25 12.88 -7.46
C ASP A 67 0.06 14.25 -8.08
N CYS A 68 -0.96 15.08 -8.26
CA CYS A 68 -0.78 16.47 -8.70
C CYS A 68 0.13 17.25 -7.75
N ALA A 69 -0.08 17.15 -6.43
CA ALA A 69 0.74 17.89 -5.46
C ALA A 69 2.20 17.44 -5.49
N ILE A 70 2.48 16.16 -5.75
CA ILE A 70 3.86 15.66 -5.94
C ILE A 70 4.51 16.28 -7.18
N LEU A 71 3.75 16.54 -8.25
CA LEU A 71 4.26 17.14 -9.48
C LEU A 71 4.38 18.67 -9.41
N GLU A 72 3.42 19.35 -8.79
CA GLU A 72 3.32 20.82 -8.81
C GLU A 72 3.97 21.51 -7.61
N CYS A 73 4.11 20.83 -6.46
CA CYS A 73 4.82 21.40 -5.33
C CYS A 73 6.33 21.32 -5.57
N VAL A 74 6.94 22.48 -5.85
CA VAL A 74 8.35 22.59 -6.27
C VAL A 74 9.33 22.21 -5.16
N THR A 75 8.96 22.37 -3.89
CA THR A 75 9.84 22.08 -2.75
C THR A 75 9.49 20.77 -2.07
N GLN A 76 10.51 20.04 -1.64
CA GLN A 76 10.33 18.79 -0.90
C GLN A 76 9.65 19.01 0.48
N SER A 77 9.80 20.19 1.07
CA SER A 77 9.05 20.60 2.25
C SER A 77 7.56 20.70 1.98
N ASP A 78 7.16 21.31 0.85
CA ASP A 78 5.74 21.44 0.49
C ASP A 78 5.12 20.09 0.17
N VAL A 79 5.83 19.19 -0.51
CA VAL A 79 5.37 17.81 -0.75
C VAL A 79 5.13 17.06 0.56
N THR A 80 6.03 17.24 1.54
CA THR A 80 5.89 16.61 2.87
C THR A 80 4.70 17.18 3.63
N LEU A 81 4.53 18.51 3.60
CA LEU A 81 3.41 19.21 4.24
C LEU A 81 2.08 18.83 3.59
N ALA A 82 2.04 18.76 2.25
CA ALA A 82 0.88 18.33 1.47
C ALA A 82 0.49 16.90 1.85
N ARG A 83 1.44 15.96 1.87
CA ARG A 83 1.16 14.57 2.26
C ARG A 83 0.61 14.46 3.69
N ALA A 84 1.17 15.21 4.63
CA ALA A 84 0.63 15.27 5.99
C ALA A 84 -0.79 15.86 6.03
N GLY A 85 -1.04 16.94 5.30
CA GLY A 85 -2.35 17.57 5.18
C GLY A 85 -3.40 16.64 4.55
N PHE A 86 -3.06 15.94 3.47
CA PHE A 86 -3.94 14.95 2.84
C PHE A 86 -4.29 13.80 3.78
N ASN A 87 -3.34 13.30 4.57
CA ASN A 87 -3.60 12.30 5.59
C ASN A 87 -4.57 12.81 6.66
N ASN A 88 -4.40 14.05 7.13
CA ASN A 88 -5.31 14.67 8.09
C ASN A 88 -6.71 14.87 7.52
N LEU A 89 -6.81 15.28 6.25
CA LEU A 89 -8.08 15.38 5.51
C LEU A 89 -8.77 14.03 5.38
N ALA A 90 -8.03 12.97 5.03
CA ALA A 90 -8.56 11.62 4.98
C ALA A 90 -9.08 11.14 6.35
N SER A 91 -8.34 11.42 7.42
CA SER A 91 -8.78 11.12 8.79
C SER A 91 -10.03 11.90 9.19
N ALA A 92 -10.14 13.18 8.81
CA ALA A 92 -11.34 13.98 9.06
C ALA A 92 -12.59 13.44 8.33
N CYS A 93 -12.38 12.80 7.18
CA CYS A 93 -13.45 12.17 6.39
C CYS A 93 -13.96 10.83 6.95
N SER A 94 -13.26 10.23 7.92
CA SER A 94 -13.63 8.93 8.51
C SER A 94 -14.95 8.94 9.29
N PHE A 95 -15.52 10.13 9.55
CA PHE A 95 -16.77 10.32 10.31
C PHE A 95 -18.01 10.51 9.43
N VAL A 96 -17.86 10.63 8.11
CA VAL A 96 -19.00 10.82 7.20
C VAL A 96 -19.45 9.44 6.71
N LEU A 97 -20.20 8.71 7.54
CA LEU A 97 -20.96 7.56 7.06
C LEU A 97 -21.94 8.05 5.98
N ALA A 98 -21.81 7.50 4.76
CA ALA A 98 -22.79 7.74 3.72
C ALA A 98 -24.19 7.38 4.28
N PRO A 99 -25.21 8.26 4.15
CA PRO A 99 -26.56 7.85 4.48
C PRO A 99 -26.90 6.63 3.62
N SER A 100 -27.33 5.55 4.27
CA SER A 100 -27.91 4.40 3.57
C SER A 100 -28.96 4.91 2.57
N PRO A 101 -29.01 4.39 1.33
CA PRO A 101 -30.02 4.82 0.37
C PRO A 101 -31.41 4.42 0.91
N SER A 102 -32.09 5.37 1.54
CA SER A 102 -33.48 5.25 1.95
C SER A 102 -34.38 5.31 0.72
N VAL A 103 -35.30 4.35 0.65
CA VAL A 103 -36.45 4.27 -0.27
C VAL A 103 -37.18 5.62 -0.36
N PRO A 104 -37.68 6.04 -1.54
CA PRO A 104 -38.33 7.33 -1.72
C PRO A 104 -39.70 7.37 -1.04
N THR A 105 -39.86 8.26 -0.07
CA THR A 105 -41.17 8.81 0.31
C THR A 105 -41.11 10.32 0.18
N GLY A 106 -41.81 10.83 -0.82
CA GLY A 106 -41.91 12.25 -1.08
C GLY A 106 -42.70 12.96 0.01
N VAL A 107 -42.17 14.09 0.47
CA VAL A 107 -42.97 15.22 0.95
C VAL A 107 -42.23 16.49 0.53
N GLU A 108 -42.88 17.23 -0.36
CA GLU A 108 -42.52 18.57 -0.82
C GLU A 108 -42.64 19.55 0.36
N SER A 109 -41.62 20.37 0.61
CA SER A 109 -41.72 21.51 1.53
C SER A 109 -40.91 22.68 1.00
N THR A 110 -41.66 23.68 0.55
CA THR A 110 -41.25 24.89 -0.15
C THR A 110 -40.85 25.97 0.86
N ILE A 111 -39.64 26.55 0.72
CA ILE A 111 -39.23 27.81 1.39
C ILE A 111 -38.43 28.65 0.38
N PRO A 112 -38.59 30.00 0.34
CA PRO A 112 -38.39 30.79 -0.87
C PRO A 112 -36.96 31.27 -1.11
N THR A 113 -36.64 31.45 -2.39
CA THR A 113 -35.37 31.90 -2.95
C THR A 113 -35.24 33.42 -2.89
N GLY A 114 -34.21 33.93 -2.21
CA GLY A 114 -33.70 35.30 -2.39
C GLY A 114 -32.53 35.28 -3.37
N VAL A 115 -32.66 36.00 -4.48
CA VAL A 115 -31.65 36.11 -5.55
C VAL A 115 -30.77 37.33 -5.31
N ILE A 116 -29.45 37.13 -5.19
CA ILE A 116 -28.44 38.17 -5.39
C ILE A 116 -27.49 37.68 -6.48
N ALA A 117 -27.47 38.39 -7.61
CA ALA A 117 -26.60 38.15 -8.74
C ALA A 117 -25.21 38.83 -8.53
N PRO A 118 -24.10 38.19 -8.92
CA PRO A 118 -22.85 38.89 -9.14
C PRO A 118 -22.69 39.35 -10.61
N PRO A 119 -21.90 40.41 -10.88
CA PRO A 119 -21.77 41.00 -12.20
C PRO A 119 -20.85 40.21 -13.13
N ALA A 120 -21.15 40.34 -14.42
CA ALA A 120 -20.44 39.78 -15.55
C ALA A 120 -19.09 40.48 -15.85
N GLY A 121 -18.18 39.72 -16.43
CA GLY A 121 -17.29 40.22 -17.49
C GLY A 121 -15.79 40.09 -17.26
N ILE A 122 -15.17 39.08 -17.91
CA ILE A 122 -13.94 39.26 -18.70
C ILE A 122 -13.83 38.13 -19.74
N SER A 123 -13.71 38.52 -21.01
CA SER A 123 -13.47 37.67 -22.18
C SER A 123 -12.04 37.14 -22.24
N PRO A 124 -11.79 35.95 -22.83
CA PRO A 124 -10.44 35.44 -23.08
C PRO A 124 -9.85 35.96 -24.41
N LEU A 125 -8.59 36.37 -24.38
CA LEU A 125 -7.78 36.65 -25.58
C LEU A 125 -7.47 35.34 -26.32
N THR A 126 -7.83 35.29 -27.60
CA THR A 126 -7.51 34.21 -28.53
C THR A 126 -6.15 34.49 -29.15
N GLY A 127 -5.11 33.76 -28.72
CA GLY A 127 -3.79 33.75 -29.36
C GLY A 127 -3.62 32.48 -30.19
N ALA A 128 -3.66 32.61 -31.52
CA ALA A 128 -3.38 31.53 -32.45
C ALA A 128 -1.88 31.23 -32.47
N VAL A 129 -1.48 30.03 -32.05
CA VAL A 129 -0.11 29.52 -32.18
C VAL A 129 -0.07 28.54 -33.34
N THR A 130 0.69 28.90 -34.37
CA THR A 130 0.96 28.11 -35.56
C THR A 130 1.71 26.82 -35.19
N ALA A 131 1.11 25.67 -35.48
CA ALA A 131 1.72 24.36 -35.28
C ALA A 131 2.78 24.05 -36.34
N ILE A 132 3.95 23.59 -35.89
CA ILE A 132 5.02 23.05 -36.74
C ILE A 132 4.83 21.52 -36.79
N PRO A 133 4.78 20.89 -37.98
CA PRO A 133 4.65 19.44 -38.07
C PRO A 133 6.01 18.77 -37.80
N SER A 134 6.09 18.01 -36.71
CA SER A 134 7.25 17.15 -36.42
C SER A 134 6.83 15.69 -36.58
N THR A 135 7.20 15.10 -37.72
CA THR A 135 7.01 13.68 -38.03
C THR A 135 8.17 12.87 -37.47
N ALA A 136 7.97 12.25 -36.31
CA ALA A 136 8.78 11.12 -35.85
C ALA A 136 7.89 10.20 -35.01
N SER A 137 7.23 9.24 -35.66
CA SER A 137 6.48 8.19 -34.99
C SER A 137 7.44 7.14 -34.44
N SER A 138 7.79 7.26 -33.16
CA SER A 138 8.31 6.13 -32.38
C SER A 138 7.13 5.29 -31.88
N PRO A 139 7.20 3.95 -31.93
CA PRO A 139 6.15 3.11 -31.34
C PRO A 139 6.13 3.32 -29.82
N SER A 140 5.12 4.05 -29.35
CA SER A 140 4.84 4.19 -27.92
C SER A 140 4.18 2.91 -27.43
N ILE A 141 4.98 2.05 -26.80
CA ILE A 141 4.47 0.91 -26.05
C ILE A 141 3.82 1.48 -24.79
N THR A 142 2.50 1.67 -24.85
CA THR A 142 1.73 2.05 -23.66
C THR A 142 1.68 0.82 -22.76
N VAL A 143 2.62 0.72 -21.83
CA VAL A 143 2.54 -0.25 -20.74
C VAL A 143 1.48 0.27 -19.78
N THR A 144 0.23 -0.18 -19.98
CA THR A 144 -0.86 0.05 -19.04
C THR A 144 -0.56 -0.78 -17.79
N ARG A 145 0.30 -0.25 -16.90
CA ARG A 145 0.38 -0.76 -15.53
C ARG A 145 -0.96 -0.43 -14.89
N SER A 146 -1.83 -1.44 -14.79
CA SER A 146 -2.98 -1.38 -13.90
C SER A 146 -2.44 -1.02 -12.52
N ALA A 147 -2.70 0.21 -12.08
CA ALA A 147 -2.34 0.65 -10.74
C ALA A 147 -3.13 -0.24 -9.78
N ALA A 148 -2.44 -1.21 -9.20
CA ALA A 148 -3.04 -2.12 -8.25
C ALA A 148 -3.65 -1.27 -7.12
N PRO A 149 -4.92 -1.49 -6.72
CA PRO A 149 -5.56 -0.71 -5.65
C PRO A 149 -4.61 -0.59 -4.46
N ALA A 150 -4.42 0.61 -3.93
CA ALA A 150 -3.44 0.81 -2.86
C ALA A 150 -3.92 0.03 -1.63
N VAL A 151 -3.26 -1.07 -1.24
CA VAL A 151 -3.48 -1.63 0.10
C VAL A 151 -3.10 -0.53 1.07
N TRP A 152 -4.03 -0.11 1.93
CA TRP A 152 -3.83 1.05 2.78
C TRP A 152 -2.52 0.93 3.56
N THR A 153 -1.62 1.90 3.32
CA THR A 153 -0.29 1.89 3.90
C THR A 153 -0.37 2.48 5.31
N GLY A 154 -0.69 1.64 6.29
CA GLY A 154 -0.78 2.03 7.69
C GLY A 154 -2.05 1.58 8.39
N CYS A 155 -2.25 2.10 9.60
CA CYS A 155 -3.39 1.84 10.46
C CYS A 155 -3.63 3.02 11.41
N ILE A 156 -4.89 3.30 11.74
CA ILE A 156 -5.32 4.31 12.70
C ILE A 156 -5.79 3.58 13.96
N MET A 157 -5.28 4.00 15.11
CA MET A 157 -5.64 3.51 16.43
C MET A 157 -6.91 4.18 16.96
N THR A 158 -7.44 3.64 18.04
CA THR A 158 -8.63 4.19 18.73
C THR A 158 -8.38 5.61 19.23
N SER A 159 -7.15 5.93 19.61
CA SER A 159 -6.75 7.29 20.03
C SER A 159 -6.66 8.30 18.88
N GLY A 160 -6.73 7.85 17.62
CA GLY A 160 -6.50 8.70 16.44
C GLY A 160 -5.02 8.85 16.07
N ALA A 161 -4.11 8.27 16.84
CA ALA A 161 -2.72 8.08 16.41
C ALA A 161 -2.66 7.03 15.28
N TYR A 162 -1.68 7.14 14.38
CA TYR A 162 -1.51 6.20 13.30
C TYR A 162 -0.06 5.79 13.10
N LEU A 163 0.15 4.61 12.51
CA LEU A 163 1.44 4.11 12.05
C LEU A 163 1.39 3.89 10.54
N ILE A 164 2.41 4.38 9.82
CA ILE A 164 2.60 4.19 8.38
C ILE A 164 3.93 3.48 8.17
N ILE A 165 3.92 2.28 7.58
CA ILE A 165 5.15 1.58 7.22
C ILE A 165 5.70 2.21 5.93
N THR A 166 6.90 2.79 5.99
CA THR A 166 7.52 3.52 4.88
C THR A 166 8.51 2.67 4.10
N HIS A 167 9.08 1.62 4.72
CA HIS A 167 9.97 0.67 4.06
C HIS A 167 9.53 -0.77 4.34
N PRO A 168 9.51 -1.65 3.33
CA PRO A 168 10.06 -1.46 1.98
C PRO A 168 9.23 -0.54 1.07
N LEU A 169 9.89 0.05 0.06
CA LEU A 169 9.24 0.94 -0.91
C LEU A 169 8.44 0.12 -1.94
N THR A 170 7.42 0.73 -2.54
CA THR A 170 6.63 0.11 -3.61
C THR A 170 7.51 -0.41 -4.75
N GLY A 171 7.34 -1.66 -5.13
CA GLY A 171 8.07 -2.26 -6.26
C GLY A 171 9.51 -2.65 -5.94
N SER A 172 9.94 -2.54 -4.68
CA SER A 172 11.22 -3.10 -4.23
C SER A 172 11.25 -4.61 -4.48
N ALA A 173 12.43 -5.13 -4.79
CA ALA A 173 12.67 -6.56 -4.96
C ALA A 173 13.77 -6.99 -3.99
N PHE A 174 13.53 -8.07 -3.26
CA PHE A 174 14.52 -8.67 -2.37
C PHE A 174 14.75 -10.13 -2.73
N SER A 175 15.92 -10.67 -2.43
CA SER A 175 16.16 -12.12 -2.45
C SER A 175 15.92 -12.72 -1.07
N VAL A 176 15.61 -14.02 -1.02
CA VAL A 176 15.56 -14.76 0.25
C VAL A 176 16.89 -14.63 0.99
N ALA A 177 16.81 -14.36 2.30
CA ALA A 177 17.92 -14.09 3.22
C ALA A 177 18.66 -12.76 3.01
N ASP A 178 18.22 -11.89 2.10
CA ASP A 178 18.76 -10.54 2.01
C ASP A 178 18.42 -9.76 3.30
N PRO A 179 19.33 -8.88 3.76
CA PRO A 179 19.01 -7.97 4.85
C PRO A 179 17.88 -7.03 4.42
N MET A 180 16.89 -6.88 5.29
CA MET A 180 15.73 -6.02 5.09
C MET A 180 15.61 -5.04 6.25
N VAL A 181 15.49 -3.76 5.91
CA VAL A 181 15.20 -2.70 6.88
C VAL A 181 13.72 -2.36 6.81
N ILE A 182 13.06 -2.46 7.95
CA ILE A 182 11.68 -2.05 8.15
C ILE A 182 11.71 -0.66 8.79
N GLN A 183 11.04 0.31 8.19
CA GLN A 183 10.90 1.64 8.76
C GLN A 183 9.43 2.04 8.76
N TRP A 184 9.04 2.78 9.77
CA TRP A 184 7.70 3.33 9.86
C TRP A 184 7.74 4.74 10.48
N SER A 185 6.64 5.45 10.29
CA SER A 185 6.43 6.79 10.83
C SER A 185 5.14 6.82 11.62
N LEU A 186 5.15 7.58 12.71
CA LEU A 186 3.98 7.82 13.53
C LEU A 186 3.38 9.18 13.16
N GLY A 187 2.07 9.32 13.32
CA GLY A 187 1.40 10.61 13.19
C GLY A 187 0.01 10.58 13.80
N GLY A 188 -0.78 11.61 13.53
CA GLY A 188 -2.13 11.76 14.09
C GLY A 188 -2.12 12.45 15.46
N VAL A 189 -3.12 12.11 16.28
CA VAL A 189 -3.27 12.70 17.62
C VAL A 189 -2.10 12.25 18.52
N PRO A 190 -1.40 13.17 19.21
CA PRO A 190 -0.33 12.79 20.12
C PRO A 190 -0.83 11.88 21.25
N ASP A 191 -0.32 10.64 21.25
CA ASP A 191 -0.62 9.64 22.27
C ASP A 191 0.70 9.02 22.76
N PRO A 192 1.18 9.39 23.95
CA PRO A 192 2.42 8.83 24.51
C PRO A 192 2.34 7.31 24.70
N ALA A 193 1.16 6.77 25.04
CA ALA A 193 0.98 5.34 25.26
C ALA A 193 1.16 4.55 23.95
N PHE A 194 0.72 5.13 22.83
CA PHE A 194 0.86 4.50 21.50
C PHE A 194 2.31 4.14 21.18
N SER A 195 3.27 5.02 21.47
CA SER A 195 4.70 4.78 21.23
C SER A 195 5.28 3.61 22.05
N THR A 196 4.63 3.24 23.14
CA THR A 196 5.08 2.16 24.04
C THR A 196 4.49 0.79 23.70
N LEU A 197 3.48 0.73 22.82
CA LEU A 197 2.84 -0.50 22.43
C LEU A 197 3.83 -1.42 21.70
N SER A 198 3.69 -2.73 21.96
CA SER A 198 4.44 -3.75 21.22
C SER A 198 3.94 -3.83 19.78
N VAL A 199 4.89 -3.99 18.85
CA VAL A 199 4.62 -4.21 17.44
C VAL A 199 5.36 -5.44 16.95
N SER A 200 4.67 -6.33 16.26
CA SER A 200 5.31 -7.42 15.52
C SER A 200 5.11 -7.22 14.03
N PHE A 201 6.02 -7.76 13.23
CA PHE A 201 5.94 -7.71 11.78
C PHE A 201 6.02 -9.12 11.20
N GLU A 202 5.27 -9.35 10.14
CA GLU A 202 5.34 -10.57 9.35
C GLU A 202 5.16 -10.25 7.86
N VAL A 203 5.71 -11.11 7.01
CA VAL A 203 5.48 -11.06 5.57
C VAL A 203 4.12 -11.70 5.26
N ALA A 204 3.28 -10.97 4.55
CA ALA A 204 1.96 -11.40 4.13
C ALA A 204 1.85 -11.41 2.60
N ASP A 205 1.12 -12.40 2.07
CA ASP A 205 0.81 -12.52 0.64
C ASP A 205 -0.23 -11.46 0.26
N ALA A 206 0.21 -10.51 -0.57
CA ALA A 206 -0.59 -9.39 -1.05
C ALA A 206 -1.09 -9.59 -2.48
N SER A 207 -1.04 -10.83 -3.00
CA SER A 207 -1.55 -11.17 -4.34
C SER A 207 -3.05 -10.88 -4.45
N ASN A 208 -3.80 -10.95 -3.34
CA ASN A 208 -5.18 -10.48 -3.24
C ASN A 208 -5.26 -9.34 -2.21
N GLN A 209 -5.46 -8.13 -2.70
CA GLN A 209 -5.48 -6.92 -1.87
C GLN A 209 -6.68 -6.84 -0.92
N ASN A 210 -7.77 -7.52 -1.26
CA ASN A 210 -8.95 -7.61 -0.41
C ASN A 210 -8.81 -8.68 0.67
N ASN A 211 -7.80 -9.55 0.57
CA ASN A 211 -7.58 -10.65 1.49
C ASN A 211 -6.08 -10.92 1.67
N VAL A 212 -5.44 -10.07 2.46
CA VAL A 212 -4.02 -10.21 2.79
C VAL A 212 -3.87 -11.29 3.87
N VAL A 213 -3.26 -12.40 3.49
CA VAL A 213 -3.04 -13.56 4.37
C VAL A 213 -1.56 -13.68 4.74
N LYS A 214 -1.26 -14.26 5.89
CA LYS A 214 0.14 -14.53 6.27
C LYS A 214 0.80 -15.40 5.20
N ALA A 215 2.00 -15.04 4.77
CA ALA A 215 2.76 -15.89 3.85
C ALA A 215 3.23 -17.16 4.60
N ASN A 216 3.29 -18.29 3.90
CA ASN A 216 3.95 -19.48 4.45
C ASN A 216 5.41 -19.15 4.73
N ASN A 217 5.88 -19.44 5.95
CA ASN A 217 7.18 -19.01 6.48
C ASN A 217 7.37 -17.48 6.50
N GLY A 218 6.28 -16.70 6.61
CA GLY A 218 6.35 -15.23 6.62
C GLY A 218 6.81 -14.63 7.95
N ASP A 219 7.04 -15.44 8.99
CA ASP A 219 7.53 -14.98 10.28
C ASP A 219 8.91 -14.32 10.14
N LEU A 220 9.04 -13.12 10.69
CA LEU A 220 10.30 -12.39 10.75
C LEU A 220 11.00 -12.66 12.07
N ASN A 221 12.31 -12.90 12.00
CA ASN A 221 13.13 -13.00 13.20
C ASN A 221 13.43 -11.58 13.69
N LEU A 222 12.58 -11.08 14.58
CA LEU A 222 12.66 -9.76 15.19
C LEU A 222 12.67 -9.88 16.72
N PRO A 223 13.25 -8.90 17.44
CA PRO A 223 13.16 -8.86 18.89
C PRO A 223 11.71 -8.84 19.37
N SER A 224 11.35 -9.66 20.36
CA SER A 224 10.01 -9.68 20.96
C SER A 224 9.67 -8.39 21.73
N THR A 225 10.67 -7.54 21.98
CA THR A 225 10.55 -6.28 22.70
C THR A 225 10.35 -5.07 21.78
N LEU A 226 10.10 -5.28 20.49
CA LEU A 226 9.96 -4.20 19.52
C LEU A 226 8.71 -3.35 19.83
N LYS A 227 8.90 -2.03 19.85
CA LYS A 227 7.87 -1.05 20.17
C LYS A 227 7.55 -0.17 18.97
N VAL A 228 6.32 0.34 18.94
CA VAL A 228 5.88 1.33 17.94
C VAL A 228 6.80 2.56 17.91
N GLY A 229 7.36 2.98 19.05
CA GLY A 229 8.28 4.10 19.16
C GLY A 229 9.70 3.85 18.63
N ASP A 230 10.07 2.62 18.26
CA ASP A 230 11.43 2.32 17.80
C ASP A 230 11.70 2.81 16.36
N LEU A 231 10.62 3.05 15.58
CA LEU A 231 10.59 3.59 14.20
C LEU A 231 11.36 2.82 13.11
N LYS A 232 12.22 1.89 13.51
CA LYS A 232 13.06 1.09 12.62
C LYS A 232 13.30 -0.30 13.23
N ALA A 233 13.34 -1.31 12.36
CA ALA A 233 13.81 -2.65 12.69
C ALA A 233 14.64 -3.23 11.53
N GLU A 234 15.59 -4.10 11.85
CA GLU A 234 16.41 -4.80 10.86
C GLU A 234 16.16 -6.31 10.98
N THR A 235 16.03 -6.98 9.85
CA THR A 235 15.79 -8.42 9.78
C THR A 235 16.33 -8.98 8.47
N VAL A 236 16.05 -10.25 8.19
CA VAL A 236 16.36 -10.90 6.92
C VAL A 236 15.06 -11.33 6.25
N VAL A 237 15.02 -11.28 4.91
CA VAL A 237 13.86 -11.74 4.15
C VAL A 237 13.68 -13.24 4.38
N PRO A 238 12.52 -13.68 4.86
CA PRO A 238 12.30 -15.08 5.19
C PRO A 238 12.13 -15.92 3.91
N ASN A 239 12.18 -17.24 4.06
CA ASN A 239 12.08 -18.18 2.94
C ASN A 239 10.63 -18.34 2.46
N VAL A 240 10.14 -17.31 1.77
CA VAL A 240 8.82 -17.26 1.13
C VAL A 240 8.90 -17.64 -0.35
N VAL A 241 7.76 -17.97 -0.95
CA VAL A 241 7.66 -18.38 -2.36
C VAL A 241 8.06 -17.24 -3.29
N SER A 242 8.95 -17.51 -4.24
CA SER A 242 9.38 -16.49 -5.21
C SER A 242 8.29 -16.10 -6.21
N GLY A 243 8.36 -14.87 -6.73
CA GLY A 243 7.52 -14.43 -7.85
C GLY A 243 6.11 -13.98 -7.46
N LYS A 244 5.86 -13.78 -6.17
CA LYS A 244 4.62 -13.21 -5.62
C LYS A 244 4.82 -11.76 -5.17
N ASN A 245 3.69 -11.05 -5.03
CA ASN A 245 3.65 -9.74 -4.38
C ASN A 245 3.38 -9.91 -2.89
N TYR A 246 4.24 -9.31 -2.08
CA TYR A 246 4.23 -9.36 -0.64
C TYR A 246 4.01 -7.98 -0.03
N THR A 247 3.54 -7.95 1.21
CA THR A 247 3.49 -6.76 2.06
C THR A 247 3.97 -7.13 3.46
N LEU A 248 4.47 -6.17 4.22
CA LEU A 248 4.66 -6.35 5.65
C LEU A 248 3.32 -6.06 6.33
N ARG A 249 2.85 -7.02 7.13
CA ARG A 249 1.76 -6.81 8.06
C ARG A 249 2.37 -6.55 9.44
N SER A 250 2.14 -5.36 9.99
CA SER A 250 2.39 -5.12 11.40
C SER A 250 1.15 -5.44 12.22
N VAL A 251 1.34 -6.08 13.37
CA VAL A 251 0.28 -6.43 14.31
C VAL A 251 0.50 -5.63 15.60
N ILE A 252 -0.47 -4.78 15.93
CA ILE A 252 -0.44 -3.93 17.12
C ILE A 252 -1.72 -4.19 17.90
N THR A 253 -1.60 -4.48 19.19
CA THR A 253 -2.78 -4.62 20.06
C THR A 253 -3.07 -3.28 20.72
N ASP A 254 -4.18 -2.66 20.32
CA ASP A 254 -4.71 -1.43 20.89
C ASP A 254 -5.87 -1.75 21.85
N GLN A 255 -6.40 -0.73 22.54
CA GLN A 255 -7.54 -0.84 23.46
C GLN A 255 -8.79 -1.45 22.80
N SER A 256 -8.99 -1.22 21.50
CA SER A 256 -10.11 -1.81 20.73
C SER A 256 -9.82 -3.19 20.12
N GLY A 257 -8.63 -3.74 20.37
CA GLY A 257 -8.20 -5.03 19.87
C GLY A 257 -7.04 -4.94 18.87
N VAL A 258 -6.86 -6.01 18.10
CA VAL A 258 -5.73 -6.15 17.16
C VAL A 258 -5.96 -5.29 15.93
N LYS A 259 -4.99 -4.42 15.62
CA LYS A 259 -4.91 -3.61 14.41
C LYS A 259 -3.80 -4.15 13.51
N ASN A 260 -4.14 -4.29 12.24
CA ASN A 260 -3.20 -4.69 11.20
C ASN A 260 -2.89 -3.49 10.32
N CYS A 261 -1.61 -3.20 10.14
CA CYS A 261 -1.11 -2.13 9.28
C CYS A 261 -0.28 -2.76 8.18
N PHE A 262 -0.40 -2.27 6.97
CA PHE A 262 0.27 -2.87 5.81
C PHE A 262 1.31 -1.92 5.23
N SER A 263 2.41 -2.48 4.73
CA SER A 263 3.40 -1.72 3.96
C SER A 263 2.99 -1.62 2.49
N PRO A 264 3.69 -0.79 1.71
CA PRO A 264 3.64 -0.92 0.26
C PRO A 264 4.04 -2.32 -0.18
N GLN A 265 3.57 -2.70 -1.37
CA GLN A 265 3.87 -4.01 -1.92
C GLN A 265 5.31 -4.10 -2.44
N PHE A 266 5.96 -5.22 -2.17
CA PHE A 266 7.29 -5.57 -2.65
C PHE A 266 7.30 -6.99 -3.21
N SER A 267 8.35 -7.37 -3.91
CA SER A 267 8.51 -8.71 -4.48
C SER A 267 9.68 -9.44 -3.83
N VAL A 268 9.57 -10.77 -3.75
CA VAL A 268 10.68 -11.63 -3.34
C VAL A 268 11.09 -12.50 -4.52
N ALA A 269 12.33 -12.33 -4.96
CA ALA A 269 13.00 -13.21 -5.89
C ALA A 269 13.49 -14.45 -5.14
N GLY A 270 13.34 -15.61 -5.77
CA GLY A 270 13.98 -16.81 -5.27
C GLY A 270 15.47 -16.57 -5.30
N LYS A 271 16.18 -17.01 -4.25
CA LYS A 271 17.65 -17.08 -4.35
C LYS A 271 17.92 -17.95 -5.57
N ALA A 272 18.43 -17.35 -6.64
CA ALA A 272 18.85 -18.11 -7.81
C ALA A 272 19.82 -19.14 -7.23
N GLY A 273 19.40 -20.41 -7.20
CA GLY A 273 20.27 -21.49 -6.75
C GLY A 273 21.56 -21.26 -7.50
N ALA A 274 22.67 -21.08 -6.78
CA ALA A 274 23.97 -20.84 -7.39
C ALA A 274 24.08 -21.89 -8.48
N LEU A 275 23.94 -21.48 -9.74
CA LEU A 275 24.18 -22.38 -10.86
C LEU A 275 25.55 -22.94 -10.54
N PRO A 276 25.72 -24.28 -10.47
CA PRO A 276 27.00 -24.85 -10.12
C PRO A 276 28.01 -24.17 -11.03
N SER A 277 28.95 -23.45 -10.43
CA SER A 277 30.04 -22.81 -11.15
C SER A 277 30.62 -23.89 -12.03
N SER A 278 30.24 -23.86 -13.31
CA SER A 278 30.77 -24.80 -14.28
C SER A 278 32.22 -24.41 -14.32
N SER A 279 33.04 -25.24 -13.69
CA SER A 279 34.48 -25.10 -13.65
C SER A 279 34.91 -24.84 -15.08
N ALA A 280 35.32 -23.59 -15.34
CA ALA A 280 35.96 -23.23 -16.58
C ALA A 280 37.21 -24.12 -16.66
N SER A 281 37.09 -25.20 -17.43
CA SER A 281 38.22 -26.02 -17.80
C SER A 281 39.18 -25.09 -18.52
N ALA A 282 40.37 -24.94 -17.95
CA ALA A 282 41.48 -24.27 -18.59
C ALA A 282 41.73 -24.94 -19.95
N ALA A 283 41.42 -24.22 -21.02
CA ALA A 283 41.94 -24.51 -22.35
C ALA A 283 42.79 -23.31 -22.76
N ALA A 284 44.08 -23.41 -22.45
CA ALA A 284 45.10 -22.70 -23.20
C ALA A 284 44.99 -23.17 -24.67
N ASN A 285 44.86 -22.23 -25.60
CA ASN A 285 45.40 -22.40 -26.95
C ASN A 285 45.48 -21.06 -27.68
N THR A 286 46.72 -20.58 -27.76
CA THR A 286 47.41 -20.19 -28.99
C THR A 286 46.53 -19.64 -30.12
N VAL A 287 46.56 -18.32 -30.27
CA VAL A 287 46.12 -17.64 -31.49
C VAL A 287 47.21 -17.85 -32.55
N VAL A 288 46.98 -18.76 -33.50
CA VAL A 288 47.65 -18.74 -34.81
C VAL A 288 46.60 -18.36 -35.85
N SER A 289 46.88 -17.27 -36.54
CA SER A 289 46.16 -16.81 -37.72
C SER A 289 46.21 -17.84 -38.85
N ALA A 290 45.06 -18.17 -39.44
CA ALA A 290 44.99 -18.54 -40.86
C ALA A 290 43.55 -18.41 -41.37
N ALA A 291 43.42 -17.68 -42.46
CA ALA A 291 42.19 -17.36 -43.15
C ALA A 291 41.72 -18.48 -44.10
N SER A 292 40.42 -18.45 -44.36
CA SER A 292 39.71 -18.90 -45.58
C SER A 292 39.82 -20.35 -46.05
N ALA A 293 38.69 -21.08 -45.97
CA ALA A 293 38.15 -21.84 -47.10
C ALA A 293 36.69 -22.24 -46.84
N ALA A 294 35.87 -22.06 -47.87
CA ALA A 294 34.46 -22.44 -47.95
C ALA A 294 34.26 -23.97 -47.96
N GLY A 295 33.12 -24.46 -47.46
CA GLY A 295 32.79 -25.88 -47.57
C GLY A 295 31.49 -26.31 -46.88
N THR A 296 30.48 -26.50 -47.73
CA THR A 296 29.16 -27.14 -47.67
C THR A 296 28.83 -28.21 -46.61
N GLN A 297 27.53 -28.24 -46.29
CA GLN A 297 26.70 -29.16 -45.50
C GLN A 297 27.04 -30.67 -45.54
N VAL A 298 26.80 -31.36 -44.41
CA VAL A 298 26.29 -32.74 -44.38
C VAL A 298 25.22 -32.88 -43.30
N SER A 299 24.05 -33.33 -43.75
CA SER A 299 22.91 -33.80 -42.98
C SER A 299 23.08 -35.29 -42.67
N THR A 300 23.01 -35.68 -41.40
CA THR A 300 22.82 -37.09 -41.02
C THR A 300 21.74 -37.25 -39.96
N LYS A 301 20.59 -37.67 -40.47
CA LYS A 301 19.51 -38.39 -39.80
C LYS A 301 20.06 -39.67 -39.15
N VAL A 302 19.84 -39.87 -37.85
CA VAL A 302 19.97 -41.19 -37.21
C VAL A 302 18.69 -41.50 -36.44
N ASN A 303 18.15 -42.66 -36.78
CA ASN A 303 16.97 -43.31 -36.26
C ASN A 303 17.26 -43.97 -34.88
N ALA A 304 16.20 -44.20 -34.11
CA ALA A 304 16.14 -44.75 -32.75
C ALA A 304 16.81 -46.14 -32.55
N PRO A 305 16.89 -46.66 -31.31
CA PRO A 305 15.72 -47.36 -30.76
C PRO A 305 15.41 -47.10 -29.27
N ALA A 306 14.14 -47.36 -28.94
CA ALA A 306 13.61 -47.52 -27.60
C ALA A 306 14.25 -48.71 -26.86
N SER A 307 14.38 -48.60 -25.54
CA SER A 307 14.37 -49.77 -24.65
C SER A 307 13.70 -49.43 -23.32
N THR A 308 12.91 -50.41 -22.89
CA THR A 308 11.96 -50.43 -21.78
C THR A 308 12.57 -51.15 -20.58
N ALA A 309 12.26 -50.72 -19.35
CA ALA A 309 12.06 -51.52 -18.10
C ALA A 309 12.36 -50.63 -16.88
N ALA A 310 11.40 -50.29 -16.01
CA ALA A 310 10.69 -51.11 -15.02
C ALA A 310 11.41 -51.18 -13.65
N GLY A 311 10.65 -50.86 -12.60
CA GLY A 311 10.81 -51.45 -11.26
C GLY A 311 11.66 -50.67 -10.26
N GLY A 312 11.02 -50.14 -9.22
CA GLY A 312 11.73 -49.57 -8.07
C GLY A 312 10.82 -48.93 -7.02
N VAL A 313 9.79 -49.65 -6.57
CA VAL A 313 9.10 -49.36 -5.30
C VAL A 313 10.05 -49.63 -4.14
N SER A 314 10.24 -48.66 -3.25
CA SER A 314 10.74 -48.93 -1.89
C SER A 314 9.99 -48.04 -0.90
N ALA A 315 9.01 -48.66 -0.25
CA ALA A 315 8.43 -48.18 0.99
C ALA A 315 9.37 -48.55 2.14
N SER A 316 9.55 -47.65 3.11
CA SER A 316 9.77 -48.01 4.51
C SER A 316 9.51 -46.78 5.37
N GLY A 317 8.51 -46.91 6.23
CA GLY A 317 8.13 -45.90 7.21
C GLY A 317 9.03 -45.93 8.44
N ALA A 318 8.92 -44.87 9.22
CA ALA A 318 9.14 -44.93 10.66
C ALA A 318 8.17 -43.97 11.34
N VAL A 319 7.39 -44.56 12.22
CA VAL A 319 6.47 -43.99 13.20
C VAL A 319 7.29 -43.35 14.34
N SER A 320 6.61 -42.60 15.23
CA SER A 320 7.00 -42.22 16.61
C SER A 320 7.58 -40.80 16.73
N ARG A 321 7.15 -39.88 17.61
CA ARG A 321 6.40 -39.97 18.89
C ARG A 321 5.58 -38.71 19.15
N PHE A 322 4.38 -38.91 19.70
CA PHE A 322 3.69 -37.95 20.56
C PHE A 322 4.56 -37.64 21.78
N SER A 323 4.73 -36.35 22.10
CA SER A 323 5.19 -35.91 23.42
C SER A 323 4.08 -35.09 24.06
N ILE A 324 3.22 -35.78 24.81
CA ILE A 324 2.37 -35.19 25.86
C ILE A 324 3.14 -35.41 27.15
N GLY A 325 3.55 -34.33 27.81
CA GLY A 325 4.34 -34.39 29.02
C GLY A 325 4.46 -33.05 29.70
N THR A 326 3.40 -32.69 30.42
CA THR A 326 3.48 -32.20 31.80
C THR A 326 4.41 -31.02 32.09
N LEU A 327 3.84 -29.81 32.26
CA LEU A 327 4.37 -28.89 33.27
C LEU A 327 3.24 -28.40 34.19
N LEU A 328 3.45 -28.75 35.45
CA LEU A 328 2.63 -28.53 36.63
C LEU A 328 2.39 -27.05 36.95
N LEU A 329 1.22 -26.82 37.55
CA LEU A 329 0.94 -26.02 38.76
C LEU A 329 1.94 -24.91 39.13
N MET A 330 1.40 -23.68 39.27
CA MET A 330 1.51 -22.89 40.49
C MET A 330 0.39 -21.84 40.48
N MET A 331 -0.76 -22.18 41.09
CA MET A 331 -1.73 -21.20 41.55
C MET A 331 -1.16 -20.55 42.80
N GLY A 332 -0.78 -19.27 42.70
CA GLY A 332 -0.44 -18.44 43.86
C GLY A 332 -1.65 -17.61 44.26
N LEU A 333 -2.38 -18.09 45.27
CA LEU A 333 -3.29 -17.31 46.10
C LEU A 333 -2.51 -16.15 46.76
N VAL A 334 -3.04 -14.93 46.70
CA VAL A 334 -2.67 -13.86 47.63
C VAL A 334 -3.93 -13.43 48.38
N PRO A 335 -3.97 -13.52 49.72
CA PRO A 335 -5.10 -13.05 50.51
C PRO A 335 -5.04 -11.54 50.73
N PHE A 336 -6.23 -10.95 50.83
CA PHE A 336 -6.51 -9.63 51.37
C PHE A 336 -5.98 -9.48 52.80
N VAL A 337 -5.34 -8.33 53.06
CA VAL A 337 -5.40 -7.58 54.32
C VAL A 337 -5.56 -6.11 53.96
#